data_AF-A0A3D5I9T8-F1
#
_entry.id   AF-A0A3D5I9T8-F1
#
_cell.length_a   1.000
_cell.length_b   1.000
_cell.length_c   1.000
_cell.angle_alpha   90.00
_cell.angle_beta   90.00
_cell.angle_gamma   90.00
#
_symmetry.space_group_name_H-M   'P 1'
#
loop_
_entity.id
_entity.type
_entity.pdbx_description
1 polymer ?
#
loop_
_entity_poly.entity_id
_entity_poly.type
_entity_poly.pdbx_seq_one_letter_code
_entity_poly.pdbx_strand_id
1 'polypeptide(L)'
;MAHAQYLTYDEYKAYGGALAPAAYPPMELKSRKRIDCLTDSRVQNMQTVPDAVKLCAFALIALEEAVGVEAQATNPAVTSFNTDGYSESYGNTLNADEARRQMNKLVGEYLYGERDDDGVPLLYRGVRG
;
A
#
# COMPACT_ATOMS: atom_id res chain seq x y z
N MET A 1 -11.58 -3.92 -20.30
CA MET A 1 -10.78 -5.12 -19.99
C MET A 1 -10.12 -4.84 -18.65
N ALA A 2 -10.13 -5.78 -17.69
CA ALA A 2 -9.51 -5.54 -16.39
C ALA A 2 -7.99 -5.43 -16.53
N HIS A 3 -7.38 -4.38 -15.96
CA HIS A 3 -5.92 -4.24 -15.93
C HIS A 3 -5.28 -5.37 -15.12
N ALA A 4 -4.37 -6.11 -15.76
CA ALA A 4 -3.65 -7.21 -15.12
C ALA A 4 -2.69 -6.70 -14.03
N GLN A 5 -2.16 -5.49 -14.21
CA GLN A 5 -1.19 -4.85 -13.34
C GLN A 5 -1.39 -3.33 -13.37
N TYR A 6 -1.20 -2.64 -12.24
CA TYR A 6 -1.23 -1.16 -12.22
C TYR A 6 0.14 -0.54 -12.44
N LEU A 7 1.19 -1.23 -12.01
CA LEU A 7 2.55 -0.77 -12.14
C LEU A 7 3.41 -1.92 -12.65
N THR A 8 4.09 -1.75 -13.77
CA THR A 8 5.06 -2.75 -14.25
C THR A 8 6.34 -2.70 -13.42
N TYR A 9 7.12 -3.77 -13.42
CA TYR A 9 8.39 -3.79 -12.67
C TYR A 9 9.40 -2.75 -13.21
N ASP A 10 9.38 -2.47 -14.52
CA ASP A 10 10.26 -1.48 -15.14
C ASP A 10 9.87 -0.06 -14.70
N GLU A 11 8.58 0.28 -14.66
CA GLU A 11 8.09 1.54 -14.11
C GLU A 11 8.38 1.65 -12.61
N TYR A 12 8.20 0.57 -11.85
CA TYR A 12 8.57 0.51 -10.43
C TYR A 12 10.05 0.84 -10.20
N LYS A 13 10.95 0.29 -11.02
CA LYS A 13 12.37 0.64 -10.99
C LYS A 13 12.62 2.10 -11.37
N ALA A 14 11.92 2.62 -12.36
CA ALA A 14 12.05 4.02 -12.77
C ALA A 14 11.67 5.00 -11.64
N TYR A 15 10.71 4.62 -10.80
CA TYR A 15 10.35 5.39 -9.59
C TYR A 15 11.32 5.21 -8.41
N GLY A 16 12.36 4.37 -8.54
CA GLY A 16 13.37 4.14 -7.51
C GLY A 16 13.16 2.89 -6.67
N GLY A 17 12.32 1.96 -7.13
CA GLY A 17 12.05 0.71 -6.43
C GLY A 17 13.27 -0.21 -6.31
N ALA A 18 13.55 -0.69 -5.10
CA ALA A 18 14.72 -1.52 -4.77
C ALA A 18 14.41 -3.03 -4.61
N LEU A 19 13.14 -3.43 -4.75
CA LEU A 19 12.72 -4.82 -4.53
C LEU A 19 13.31 -5.76 -5.58
N ALA A 20 13.63 -6.98 -5.13
CA ALA A 20 13.99 -8.07 -6.03
C ALA A 20 12.82 -8.43 -6.96
N PRO A 21 13.07 -8.84 -8.21
CA PRO A 21 12.02 -9.14 -9.19
C PRO A 21 11.09 -10.28 -8.74
N ALA A 22 11.58 -11.22 -7.92
CA ALA A 22 10.77 -12.29 -7.36
C ALA A 22 9.82 -11.82 -6.24
N ALA A 23 10.18 -10.74 -5.53
CA ALA A 23 9.39 -10.18 -4.43
C ALA A 23 8.35 -9.16 -4.92
N TYR A 24 8.48 -8.65 -6.15
CA TYR A 24 7.59 -7.64 -6.70
C TYR A 24 6.15 -8.12 -6.98
N PRO A 25 5.92 -9.27 -7.66
CA PRO A 25 4.56 -9.72 -7.99
C PRO A 25 3.58 -9.80 -6.80
N PRO A 26 3.94 -10.37 -5.63
CA PRO A 26 3.02 -10.40 -4.50
C PRO A 26 2.76 -9.00 -3.90
N MET A 27 3.75 -8.10 -3.92
CA MET A 27 3.62 -6.74 -3.42
C MET A 27 2.73 -5.87 -4.32
N GLU A 28 2.89 -5.99 -5.64
CA GLU A 28 2.02 -5.34 -6.61
C GLU A 28 0.58 -5.81 -6.44
N LEU A 29 0.36 -7.13 -6.35
CA LEU A 29 -0.97 -7.68 -6.19
C LEU A 29 -1.66 -7.17 -4.92
N LYS A 30 -0.92 -7.11 -3.81
CA LYS A 30 -1.44 -6.60 -2.53
C LYS A 30 -1.84 -5.13 -2.64
N SER A 31 -0.98 -4.32 -3.24
CA SER A 31 -1.20 -2.88 -3.44
C SER A 31 -2.40 -2.64 -4.35
N ARG A 32 -2.48 -3.37 -5.47
CA ARG A 32 -3.60 -3.35 -6.40
C ARG A 32 -4.92 -3.69 -5.73
N LYS A 33 -4.99 -4.80 -4.99
CA LYS A 33 -6.22 -5.21 -4.28
C LYS A 33 -6.67 -4.19 -3.23
N ARG A 34 -5.74 -3.47 -2.61
CA ARG A 34 -6.05 -2.40 -1.67
C ARG A 34 -6.63 -1.17 -2.37
N ILE A 35 -6.02 -0.74 -3.47
CA ILE A 35 -6.55 0.34 -4.32
C ILE A 35 -7.95 -0.03 -4.83
N ASP A 36 -8.14 -1.26 -5.32
CA ASP A 36 -9.44 -1.76 -5.79
C ASP A 36 -10.51 -1.70 -4.69
N CYS A 37 -10.16 -2.10 -3.46
CA CYS A 37 -11.10 -2.08 -2.34
C CYS A 37 -11.56 -0.66 -1.98
N LEU A 38 -10.68 0.33 -2.15
CA LEU A 38 -10.96 1.74 -1.84
C LEU A 38 -11.64 2.49 -2.99
N THR A 39 -11.39 2.07 -4.23
CA THR A 39 -11.95 2.66 -5.44
C THR A 39 -13.15 1.88 -6.01
N ASP A 40 -13.62 0.85 -5.32
CA ASP A 40 -14.68 -0.07 -5.77
C ASP A 40 -14.37 -0.70 -7.15
N SER A 41 -13.09 -1.04 -7.37
CA SER A 41 -12.55 -1.59 -8.63
C SER A 41 -12.77 -0.70 -9.87
N ARG A 42 -13.11 0.58 -9.71
CA ARG A 42 -13.26 1.54 -10.83
C ARG A 42 -12.02 1.63 -11.70
N VAL A 43 -10.84 1.66 -11.08
CA VAL A 43 -9.55 1.71 -11.77
C VAL A 43 -9.36 0.51 -12.73
N GLN A 44 -9.92 -0.67 -12.43
CA GLN A 44 -9.86 -1.82 -13.33
C GLN A 44 -10.69 -1.63 -14.61
N ASN A 45 -11.72 -0.78 -14.55
CA ASN A 45 -12.63 -0.53 -15.67
C ASN A 45 -12.17 0.64 -16.55
N MET A 46 -11.23 1.46 -16.09
CA MET A 46 -10.64 2.55 -16.86
C MET A 46 -9.89 2.04 -18.08
N GLN A 47 -9.82 2.85 -19.14
CA GLN A 47 -9.04 2.52 -20.33
C GLN A 47 -7.54 2.55 -20.06
N THR A 48 -7.08 3.53 -19.29
CA THR A 48 -5.68 3.72 -18.92
C THR A 48 -5.56 3.89 -17.40
N VAL A 49 -4.48 3.33 -16.83
CA VAL A 49 -4.19 3.52 -15.40
C VAL A 49 -3.59 4.91 -15.22
N PRO A 50 -4.20 5.81 -14.43
CA PRO A 50 -3.66 7.14 -14.17
C PRO A 50 -2.30 7.09 -13.47
N ASP A 51 -1.44 8.07 -13.75
CA ASP A 51 -0.13 8.17 -13.09
C ASP A 51 -0.25 8.30 -11.57
N ALA A 52 -1.31 8.95 -11.07
CA ALA A 52 -1.63 9.02 -9.65
C ALA A 52 -1.81 7.63 -9.00
N VAL A 53 -2.47 6.70 -9.71
CA VAL A 53 -2.63 5.31 -9.26
C VAL A 53 -1.30 4.58 -9.25
N LYS A 54 -0.45 4.78 -10.27
CA LYS A 54 0.89 4.19 -10.35
C LYS A 54 1.76 4.63 -9.18
N LEU A 55 1.78 5.93 -8.88
CA LEU A 55 2.50 6.49 -7.75
C LEU A 55 1.93 6.02 -6.41
N CYS A 56 0.59 5.90 -6.31
CA CYS A 56 -0.06 5.33 -5.13
C CYS A 56 0.37 3.88 -4.89
N ALA A 57 0.44 3.06 -5.95
CA ALA A 57 0.91 1.68 -5.84
C ALA A 57 2.37 1.61 -5.37
N PHE A 58 3.24 2.46 -5.93
CA PHE A 58 4.64 2.57 -5.47
C PHE A 58 4.74 2.95 -3.99
N ALA A 59 4.01 3.96 -3.56
CA ALA A 59 4.03 4.41 -2.17
C ALA A 59 3.45 3.37 -1.19
N LEU A 60 2.43 2.60 -1.60
CA LEU A 60 1.91 1.47 -0.82
C LEU A 60 2.96 0.35 -0.66
N ILE A 61 3.69 0.03 -1.73
CA ILE A 61 4.76 -0.97 -1.68
C ILE A 61 5.87 -0.53 -0.70
N ALA A 62 6.29 0.73 -0.75
CA ALA A 62 7.30 1.27 0.16
C ALA A 62 6.85 1.24 1.63
N LEU A 63 5.58 1.53 1.89
CA LEU A 63 5.02 1.48 3.25
C LEU A 63 4.89 0.04 3.76
N GLU A 64 4.49 -0.90 2.91
CA GLU A 64 4.45 -2.33 3.24
C GLU A 64 5.85 -2.90 3.52
N GLU A 65 6.87 -2.44 2.79
CA GLU A 65 8.27 -2.80 3.07
C GLU A 65 8.71 -2.27 4.44
N ALA A 66 8.44 -1.01 4.75
CA ALA A 66 8.75 -0.42 6.06
C ALA A 66 8.05 -1.16 7.22
N VAL A 67 6.75 -1.44 7.09
CA VAL A 67 5.97 -2.18 8.09
C VAL A 67 6.47 -3.63 8.22
N GLY A 68 6.84 -4.28 7.12
CA GLY A 68 7.42 -5.62 7.13
C GLY A 68 8.75 -5.70 7.88
N VAL A 69 9.61 -4.68 7.71
CA VAL A 69 10.89 -4.55 8.43
C VAL A 69 10.65 -4.32 9.92
N GLU A 70 9.73 -3.41 10.29
CA GLU A 70 9.39 -3.15 11.70
C GLU A 70 8.78 -4.39 12.39
N ALA A 71 7.90 -5.12 11.69
CA ALA A 71 7.32 -6.36 12.21
C ALA A 71 8.37 -7.46 12.45
N GLN A 72 9.37 -7.58 11.57
CA GLN A 72 10.51 -8.48 11.78
C GLN A 72 11.42 -8.04 12.93
N ALA A 73 11.67 -6.73 13.07
CA ALA A 73 12.46 -6.19 14.17
C ALA A 73 11.77 -6.38 15.54
N THR A 74 10.43 -6.43 15.57
CA THR A 74 9.63 -6.62 16.78
C THR A 74 9.42 -8.10 17.14
N ASN A 75 9.50 -9.02 16.16
CA ASN A 75 9.50 -10.47 16.35
C ASN A 75 10.86 -11.11 16.00
N PRO A 76 11.97 -10.73 16.64
CA PRO A 76 13.14 -11.60 16.63
C PRO A 76 12.74 -12.83 17.44
N ALA A 77 12.91 -14.02 16.87
CA ALA A 77 12.65 -15.28 17.56
C ALA A 77 13.19 -15.22 19.00
N VAL A 78 12.30 -15.50 19.96
CA VAL A 78 12.58 -15.54 21.40
C VAL A 78 13.77 -16.47 21.66
N THR A 79 14.96 -15.90 21.82
CA THR A 79 16.13 -16.60 22.38
C THR A 79 16.89 -15.69 23.33
N SER A 80 16.69 -15.97 24.62
CA SER A 80 17.44 -15.55 25.81
C SER A 80 16.95 -14.32 26.59
N PHE A 81 16.76 -14.59 27.88
CA PHE A 81 16.37 -13.75 29.00
C PHE A 81 17.45 -12.69 29.33
N ASN A 82 17.02 -11.51 29.79
CA ASN A 82 17.42 -11.03 31.12
C ASN A 82 16.48 -9.95 31.65
N THR A 83 16.06 -10.18 32.89
CA THR A 83 15.23 -9.34 33.75
C THR A 83 16.09 -8.26 34.35
N ASP A 84 16.10 -7.05 33.80
CA ASP A 84 16.59 -5.89 34.54
C ASP A 84 15.86 -4.62 34.11
N GLY A 85 14.73 -4.36 34.78
CA GLY A 85 14.49 -3.05 35.39
C GLY A 85 14.49 -1.79 34.51
N TYR A 86 14.45 -1.89 33.19
CA TYR A 86 14.54 -0.73 32.31
C TYR A 86 13.23 -0.54 31.53
N SER A 87 12.35 0.28 32.12
CA SER A 87 11.20 0.85 31.43
C SER A 87 11.69 2.01 30.56
N GLU A 88 12.03 1.73 29.31
CA GLU A 88 12.11 2.78 28.28
C GLU A 88 10.93 2.69 27.33
N SER A 89 10.14 3.76 27.37
CA SER A 89 8.95 3.97 26.56
C SER A 89 9.31 4.22 25.09
N TYR A 90 9.44 3.16 24.30
CA TYR A 90 9.28 3.21 22.83
C TYR A 90 8.33 2.10 22.37
N GLY A 91 7.13 2.10 22.93
CA GLY A 91 6.14 1.04 22.74
C GLY A 91 4.99 1.43 21.80
N ASN A 92 5.21 2.27 20.78
CA ASN A 92 4.24 2.33 19.68
C ASN A 92 4.74 1.43 18.55
N THR A 93 4.74 0.11 18.82
CA THR A 93 4.71 -0.87 17.74
C THR A 93 3.53 -0.49 16.86
N LEU A 94 3.78 -0.02 15.64
CA LEU A 94 2.74 0.35 14.68
C LEU A 94 1.73 -0.79 14.64
N ASN A 95 0.58 -0.58 15.30
CA ASN A 95 -0.39 -1.65 15.47
C ASN A 95 -0.88 -1.99 14.06
N ALA A 96 -1.17 -3.26 13.76
CA ALA A 96 -1.54 -3.64 12.38
C ALA A 96 -2.74 -2.81 11.84
N ASP A 97 -3.61 -2.34 12.73
CA ASP A 97 -4.69 -1.41 12.41
C ASP A 97 -4.25 0.04 12.18
N GLU A 98 -3.19 0.52 12.81
CA GLU A 98 -2.59 1.83 12.53
C GLU A 98 -1.92 1.85 11.15
N ALA A 99 -1.15 0.81 10.82
CA ALA A 99 -0.56 0.66 9.49
C ALA A 99 -1.63 0.62 8.40
N ARG A 100 -2.74 -0.11 8.63
CA ARG A 100 -3.90 -0.12 7.71
C ARG A 100 -4.54 1.27 7.57
N ARG A 101 -4.68 2.04 8.65
CA ARG A 101 -5.21 3.41 8.59
C ARG A 101 -4.30 4.33 7.79
N GLN A 102 -2.98 4.25 8.01
CA GLN A 102 -2.00 5.01 7.25
C GLN A 102 -2.03 4.68 5.76
N MET A 103 -2.08 3.39 5.40
CA MET A 103 -2.21 2.96 4.00
C MET A 103 -3.49 3.50 3.35
N ASN A 104 -4.63 3.42 4.05
CA ASN A 104 -5.88 3.96 3.53
C ASN A 104 -5.85 5.48 3.37
N LYS A 105 -5.21 6.19 4.32
CA LYS A 105 -5.02 7.64 4.25
C LYS A 105 -4.16 8.01 3.05
N LEU A 106 -3.07 7.29 2.82
CA LEU A 106 -2.16 7.50 1.70
C LEU A 106 -2.88 7.32 0.36
N VAL A 107 -3.68 6.28 0.21
CA VAL A 107 -4.53 6.11 -0.99
C VAL A 107 -5.51 7.28 -1.14
N GLY A 108 -6.09 7.74 -0.04
CA GLY A 108 -6.94 8.92 -0.02
C GLY A 108 -6.22 10.19 -0.47
N GLU A 109 -4.98 10.41 -0.06
CA GLU A 109 -4.17 11.59 -0.42
C GLU A 109 -3.75 11.56 -1.89
N TYR A 110 -3.33 10.40 -2.41
CA TYR A 110 -2.88 10.25 -3.80
C TYR A 110 -4.03 10.26 -4.81
N LEU A 111 -5.18 9.68 -4.47
CA LEU A 111 -6.34 9.59 -5.37
C LEU A 111 -7.35 10.71 -5.15
N TYR A 112 -7.04 11.69 -4.30
CA TYR A 112 -7.93 12.82 -4.04
C TYR A 112 -8.08 13.68 -5.30
N GLY A 113 -9.31 13.83 -5.78
CA GLY A 113 -9.60 14.65 -6.96
C GLY A 113 -9.40 13.94 -8.30
N GLU A 114 -8.82 12.73 -8.30
CA GLU A 114 -8.72 11.87 -9.48
C GLU A 114 -10.11 11.35 -9.89
N ARG A 115 -10.35 11.29 -11.19
CA ARG A 115 -11.63 10.92 -11.78
C ARG A 115 -11.45 9.76 -12.76
N ASP A 116 -12.48 8.94 -12.84
CA ASP A 116 -12.68 7.92 -13.87
C ASP A 116 -12.89 8.57 -15.25
N ASP A 117 -12.85 7.77 -16.31
CA ASP A 117 -13.13 8.16 -17.71
C ASP A 117 -14.52 8.81 -17.85
N ASP A 118 -15.47 8.42 -17.01
CA ASP A 118 -16.83 9.00 -16.91
C ASP A 118 -16.91 10.27 -16.03
N GLY A 119 -15.79 10.76 -15.52
CA GLY A 119 -15.70 11.97 -14.68
C GLY A 119 -16.12 11.78 -13.22
N VAL A 120 -16.34 10.54 -12.78
CA VAL A 120 -16.69 10.17 -11.40
C VAL A 120 -15.44 10.09 -10.53
N PRO A 121 -15.39 10.69 -9.33
CA PRO A 121 -14.20 10.60 -8.47
C PRO A 121 -13.87 9.14 -8.08
N LEU A 122 -12.59 8.76 -8.15
CA LEU A 122 -12.15 7.39 -7.86
C LEU A 122 -12.44 6.97 -6.41
N LEU A 123 -12.35 7.91 -5.48
CA LEU A 123 -12.65 7.69 -4.05
C LEU A 123 -14.16 7.70 -3.74
N TYR A 124 -15.01 7.94 -4.73
CA TYR A 124 -16.46 7.90 -4.54
C TYR A 124 -16.94 6.45 -4.43
N ARG A 125 -17.09 5.98 -3.19
CA ARG A 125 -17.58 4.63 -2.86
C ARG A 125 -19.11 4.48 -2.96
N GLY A 126 -19.81 5.52 -3.42
CA GLY A 126 -21.26 5.59 -3.44
C GLY A 126 -21.91 5.67 -2.05
N VAL A 127 -22.97 6.46 -1.92
CA VAL A 127 -24.06 6.09 -1.03
C VAL A 127 -24.91 5.12 -1.85
N ARG A 128 -25.05 3.87 -1.40
CA ARG A 128 -26.16 3.04 -1.91
C ARG A 128 -27.44 3.73 -1.47
N GLY A 129 -28.13 4.38 -2.42
CA GLY A 129 -29.53 4.72 -2.25
C GLY A 129 -30.38 3.47 -2.11
#